data_AF-A0A812J2J4-F1
#
_entry.id   AF-A0A812J2J4-F1
#
_cell.length_a   1.000
_cell.length_b   1.000
_cell.length_c   1.000
_cell.angle_alpha   90.00
_cell.angle_beta   90.00
_cell.angle_gamma   90.00
#
_symmetry.space_group_name_H-M   'P 1'
#
loop_
_entity.id
_entity.type
_entity.pdbx_description
1 polymer ?
#
loop_
_entity_poly.entity_id
_entity_poly.type
_entity_poly.pdbx_seq_one_letter_code
_entity_poly.pdbx_strand_id
1 'polypeptide(L)'
;MKSKYRQDTYQVMKHMKISASLDKGTPNMEKWNSRIKKEMNDWLALYRRQNLSVGRQSYYSLYSAINTLASHFTSYGPKFPFPNKRRPRFYELCNQVEKYLEKGK
;
A
#
# COMPACT_ATOMS: atom_id res chain seq x y z
N MET A 1 -10.50 -4.08 -18.58
CA MET A 1 -10.18 -3.09 -17.52
C MET A 1 -10.16 -3.65 -16.08
N LYS A 2 -11.10 -4.51 -15.64
CA LYS A 2 -11.09 -5.13 -14.28
C LYS A 2 -9.79 -5.86 -13.92
N SER A 3 -9.15 -6.50 -14.90
CA SER A 3 -7.86 -7.20 -14.72
C SER A 3 -6.72 -6.26 -14.34
N LYS A 4 -6.66 -5.06 -14.93
CA LYS A 4 -5.54 -4.12 -14.72
C LYS A 4 -5.58 -3.49 -13.33
N TYR A 5 -6.76 -3.02 -12.90
CA TYR A 5 -6.95 -2.55 -11.52
C TYR A 5 -6.56 -3.61 -10.49
N ARG A 6 -7.06 -4.85 -10.66
CA ARG A 6 -6.74 -5.95 -9.74
C ARG A 6 -5.24 -6.19 -9.70
N GLN A 7 -4.58 -6.33 -10.85
CA GLN A 7 -3.13 -6.56 -10.95
C GLN A 7 -2.33 -5.43 -10.28
N ASP A 8 -2.63 -4.17 -10.62
CA ASP A 8 -1.90 -3.02 -10.07
C ASP A 8 -2.08 -2.90 -8.56
N THR A 9 -3.30 -3.16 -8.06
CA THR A 9 -3.62 -3.15 -6.62
C THR A 9 -2.87 -4.25 -5.88
N TYR A 10 -2.84 -5.48 -6.42
CA TYR A 10 -2.06 -6.58 -5.85
C TYR A 10 -0.56 -6.28 -5.82
N GLN A 11 -0.03 -5.70 -6.90
CA GLN A 11 1.38 -5.36 -7.00
C GLN A 11 1.78 -4.33 -5.95
N VAL A 12 1.07 -3.19 -5.88
CA VAL A 12 1.37 -2.13 -4.91
C VAL A 12 1.28 -2.68 -3.48
N MET A 13 0.21 -3.42 -3.17
CA MET A 13 0.00 -3.98 -1.84
C MET A 13 1.11 -4.99 -1.47
N LYS A 14 1.55 -5.85 -2.40
CA LYS A 14 2.67 -6.77 -2.18
C LYS A 14 3.94 -6.00 -1.81
N HIS A 15 4.25 -4.94 -2.54
CA HIS A 15 5.43 -4.13 -2.24
C HIS A 15 5.31 -3.35 -0.93
N MET A 16 4.11 -2.89 -0.58
CA MET A 16 3.85 -2.28 0.72
C MET A 16 4.02 -3.28 1.87
N LYS A 17 3.57 -4.54 1.72
CA LYS A 17 3.81 -5.62 2.70
C LYS A 17 5.31 -5.83 2.92
N ILE A 18 6.11 -5.88 1.84
CA ILE A 18 7.57 -5.99 1.94
C ILE A 18 8.15 -4.77 2.67
N SER A 19 7.76 -3.55 2.31
CA SER A 19 8.24 -2.33 2.96
C SER A 19 7.94 -2.32 4.47
N ALA A 20 6.75 -2.77 4.86
CA ALA A 20 6.34 -2.85 6.26
C ALA A 20 7.07 -3.95 7.05
N SER A 21 7.62 -4.97 6.38
CA SER A 21 8.41 -6.04 7.01
C SER A 21 9.91 -5.74 7.11
N LEU A 22 10.41 -4.66 6.49
CA LEU A 22 11.83 -4.32 6.58
C LEU A 22 12.19 -3.92 8.01
N ASP A 23 13.28 -4.49 8.51
CA ASP A 23 13.84 -4.17 9.81
C ASP A 23 15.05 -3.25 9.68
N LYS A 24 15.45 -2.65 10.82
CA LYS A 24 16.63 -1.80 10.90
C LYS A 24 17.86 -2.56 10.38
N GLY A 25 18.61 -1.94 9.48
CA GLY A 25 19.82 -2.54 8.88
C GLY A 25 19.57 -3.35 7.61
N THR A 26 18.32 -3.51 7.17
CA THR A 26 18.03 -4.16 5.87
C THR A 26 18.71 -3.39 4.72
N PRO A 27 19.55 -4.04 3.89
CA PRO A 27 20.21 -3.39 2.77
C PRO A 27 19.21 -2.74 1.82
N ASN A 28 19.54 -1.55 1.31
CA ASN A 28 18.71 -0.81 0.36
C ASN A 28 17.30 -0.43 0.85
N MET A 29 17.00 -0.48 2.16
CA MET A 29 15.68 -0.14 2.71
C MET A 29 15.20 1.24 2.26
N GLU A 30 16.07 2.25 2.33
CA GLU A 30 15.72 3.61 1.90
C GLU A 30 15.32 3.65 0.42
N LYS A 31 16.10 2.99 -0.44
CA LYS A 31 15.82 2.91 -1.89
C LYS A 31 14.50 2.20 -2.14
N TRP A 32 14.23 1.10 -1.43
CA TRP A 32 12.95 0.38 -1.51
C TRP A 32 11.79 1.27 -1.08
N ASN A 33 11.85 1.85 0.12
CA ASN A 33 10.78 2.68 0.69
C ASN A 33 10.52 3.93 -0.16
N SER A 34 11.55 4.54 -0.74
CA SER A 34 11.41 5.68 -1.67
C SER A 34 10.69 5.28 -2.96
N ARG A 35 11.04 4.12 -3.53
CA ARG A 35 10.34 3.56 -4.69
C ARG A 35 8.87 3.28 -4.37
N ILE A 36 8.59 2.68 -3.21
CA ILE A 36 7.21 2.33 -2.84
C ILE A 36 6.38 3.58 -2.59
N LYS A 37 6.95 4.63 -2.01
CA LYS A 37 6.28 5.94 -1.89
C LYS A 37 5.83 6.47 -3.25
N LYS A 38 6.69 6.38 -4.27
CA LYS A 38 6.33 6.76 -5.65
C LYS A 38 5.23 5.86 -6.21
N GLU A 39 5.36 4.54 -6.07
CA GLU A 39 4.38 3.57 -6.57
C GLU A 39 2.98 3.77 -5.96
N MET A 40 2.90 4.05 -4.65
CA MET A 40 1.65 4.39 -3.97
C MET A 40 1.02 5.67 -4.54
N ASN A 41 1.82 6.71 -4.78
CA ASN A 41 1.33 7.96 -5.37
C ASN A 41 0.85 7.77 -6.81
N ASP A 42 1.57 6.98 -7.61
CA ASP A 42 1.21 6.66 -8.99
C ASP A 42 -0.13 5.89 -9.03
N TRP A 43 -0.31 4.91 -8.13
CA TRP A 43 -1.58 4.17 -8.00
C TRP A 43 -2.74 5.09 -7.58
N LEU A 44 -2.53 5.98 -6.60
CA LEU A 44 -3.54 6.95 -6.17
C LEU A 44 -3.90 7.90 -7.31
N ALA A 45 -2.91 8.45 -8.03
CA ALA A 45 -3.14 9.38 -9.13
C ALA A 45 -3.97 8.72 -10.25
N LEU A 46 -3.69 7.45 -10.54
CA LEU A 46 -4.38 6.69 -11.58
C LEU A 46 -5.83 6.37 -11.22
N TYR A 47 -6.09 5.92 -9.98
CA TYR A 47 -7.39 5.34 -9.59
C TYR A 47 -8.30 6.29 -8.80
N ARG A 48 -7.81 7.42 -8.28
CA ARG A 48 -8.62 8.41 -7.55
C ARG A 48 -9.68 9.09 -8.42
N ARG A 49 -9.44 9.21 -9.73
CA ARG A 49 -10.32 9.94 -10.67
C ARG A 49 -11.23 9.04 -11.51
N GLN A 50 -11.07 7.72 -11.40
CA GLN A 50 -11.85 6.78 -12.19
C GLN A 50 -13.13 6.41 -11.41
N ASN A 51 -14.30 6.81 -11.92
CA ASN A 51 -15.61 6.48 -11.34
C ASN A 51 -15.85 4.97 -11.15
N LEU A 52 -15.08 4.11 -11.82
CA LEU A 52 -15.19 2.65 -11.73
C LEU A 52 -14.40 2.01 -10.58
N SER A 53 -13.42 2.73 -10.00
CA SER A 53 -12.68 2.32 -8.79
C SER A 53 -13.17 3.02 -7.54
N VAL A 54 -13.63 4.26 -7.66
CA VAL A 54 -14.28 5.01 -6.57
C VAL A 54 -15.63 4.35 -6.26
N GLY A 55 -15.85 3.91 -5.01
CA GLY A 55 -17.01 3.10 -4.60
C GLY A 55 -16.69 1.63 -4.30
N ARG A 56 -15.49 1.14 -4.67
CA ARG A 56 -15.02 -0.21 -4.32
C ARG A 56 -14.44 -0.28 -2.91
N GLN A 57 -14.82 -1.30 -2.16
CA GLN A 57 -14.28 -1.59 -0.83
C GLN A 57 -12.77 -1.87 -0.92
N SER A 58 -12.29 -2.56 -1.97
CA SER A 58 -10.85 -2.76 -2.18
C SER A 58 -10.08 -1.43 -2.33
N TYR A 59 -10.69 -0.44 -2.98
CA TYR A 59 -10.07 0.87 -3.19
C TYR A 59 -9.91 1.60 -1.85
N TYR A 60 -10.96 1.67 -1.04
CA TYR A 60 -10.91 2.36 0.24
C TYR A 60 -9.97 1.67 1.24
N SER A 61 -9.98 0.33 1.29
CA SER A 61 -9.04 -0.41 2.14
C SER A 61 -7.59 -0.17 1.73
N LEU A 62 -7.27 -0.16 0.43
CA LEU A 62 -5.91 0.12 -0.01
C LEU A 62 -5.54 1.60 0.23
N TYR A 63 -6.46 2.53 0.01
CA TYR A 63 -6.26 3.95 0.32
C TYR A 63 -5.89 4.15 1.80
N SER A 64 -6.60 3.48 2.72
CA SER A 64 -6.27 3.50 4.15
C SER A 64 -4.90 2.88 4.45
N ALA A 65 -4.54 1.77 3.80
CA ALA A 65 -3.23 1.16 3.95
C ALA A 65 -2.10 2.08 3.43
N ILE A 66 -2.31 2.72 2.28
CA ILE A 66 -1.38 3.69 1.69
C ILE A 66 -1.16 4.86 2.64
N ASN A 67 -2.22 5.47 3.17
CA ASN A 67 -2.09 6.58 4.11
C ASN A 67 -1.38 6.16 5.42
N THR A 68 -1.60 4.92 5.85
CA THR A 68 -0.91 4.36 7.03
C THR A 68 0.60 4.28 6.80
N LEU A 69 1.04 3.77 5.65
CA LEU A 69 2.47 3.66 5.35
C LEU A 69 3.09 5.01 4.95
N ALA A 70 2.39 5.82 4.16
CA ALA A 70 2.85 7.14 3.71
C ALA A 70 3.02 8.12 4.89
N SER A 71 2.12 8.09 5.88
CA SER A 71 2.28 8.91 7.09
C SER A 71 3.58 8.59 7.84
N HIS A 72 3.97 7.31 7.90
CA HIS A 72 5.26 6.91 8.47
C HIS A 72 6.44 7.52 7.70
N PHE A 73 6.42 7.44 6.37
CA PHE A 73 7.48 8.04 5.54
C PHE A 73 7.53 9.56 5.65
N THR A 74 6.40 10.23 5.86
CA THR A 74 6.37 11.68 6.07
C THR A 74 6.90 12.07 7.45
N SER A 75 6.52 11.34 8.50
CA SER A 75 6.90 11.68 9.87
C SER A 75 8.35 11.30 10.22
N TYR A 76 8.84 10.17 9.71
CA TYR A 76 10.14 9.62 10.11
C TYR A 76 11.14 9.54 8.95
N GLY A 77 10.64 9.44 7.72
CA GLY A 77 11.49 9.25 6.53
C GLY A 77 11.64 7.77 6.11
N PRO A 78 12.13 7.53 4.89
CA PRO A 78 12.22 6.19 4.29
C PRO A 78 13.34 5.32 4.89
N LYS A 79 14.27 5.89 5.67
CA LYS A 79 15.37 5.19 6.35
C LYS A 79 14.95 4.47 7.64
N PHE A 80 13.70 4.63 8.10
CA PHE A 80 13.24 4.05 9.35
C PHE A 80 12.26 2.91 9.12
N PRO A 81 12.41 1.77 9.83
CA PRO A 81 11.52 0.63 9.68
C PRO A 81 10.10 1.00 10.14
N PHE A 82 9.10 0.36 9.52
CA PHE A 82 7.71 0.57 9.91
C PHE A 82 7.46 0.03 11.33
N PRO A 83 6.80 0.79 12.24
CA PRO A 83 6.75 0.42 13.66
C PRO A 83 6.02 -0.90 13.92
N ASN A 84 6.62 -1.77 14.73
CA ASN A 84 6.04 -3.07 15.10
C ASN A 84 4.62 -2.96 15.65
N LYS A 85 4.34 -1.95 16.49
CA LYS A 85 2.99 -1.72 17.06
C LYS A 85 1.93 -1.39 15.99
N ARG A 86 2.33 -0.86 14.83
CA ARG A 86 1.42 -0.49 13.73
C ARG A 86 1.28 -1.59 12.68
N ARG A 87 2.23 -2.56 12.61
CA ARG A 87 2.23 -3.68 11.67
C ARG A 87 0.91 -4.48 11.67
N PRO A 88 0.34 -4.91 12.82
CA PRO A 88 -0.86 -5.74 12.83
C PRO A 88 -2.04 -5.09 12.10
N ARG A 89 -2.34 -3.83 12.43
CA ARG A 89 -3.43 -3.08 11.79
C ARG A 89 -3.17 -2.85 10.30
N PHE A 90 -1.92 -2.56 9.92
CA PHE A 90 -1.55 -2.40 8.53
C PHE A 90 -1.76 -3.69 7.71
N TYR A 91 -1.35 -4.85 8.24
CA TYR A 91 -1.56 -6.13 7.55
C TYR A 91 -3.02 -6.54 7.51
N GLU A 92 -3.81 -6.21 8.53
CA GLU A 92 -5.26 -6.39 8.51
C GLU A 92 -5.91 -5.63 7.34
N LEU A 93 -5.53 -4.36 7.14
CA LEU A 93 -5.99 -3.58 5.99
C LEU A 93 -5.61 -4.23 4.66
N CYS A 94 -4.37 -4.72 4.53
CA CYS A 94 -3.94 -5.43 3.32
C CYS A 94 -4.75 -6.71 3.08
N ASN A 95 -5.05 -7.49 4.13
CA ASN A 95 -5.86 -8.69 4.01
C ASN A 95 -7.32 -8.37 3.63
N GLN A 96 -7.85 -7.23 4.07
CA GLN A 96 -9.17 -6.75 3.62
C GLN A 96 -9.15 -6.40 2.14
N VAL A 97 -8.08 -5.75 1.64
CA VAL A 97 -7.91 -5.47 0.20
C VAL A 97 -7.98 -6.75 -0.61
N GLU A 98 -7.24 -7.80 -0.21
CA GLU A 98 -7.24 -9.11 -0.89
C GLU A 98 -8.65 -9.70 -0.97
N LYS A 99 -9.34 -9.78 0.18
CA LYS A 99 -10.71 -10.31 0.27
C LYS A 99 -11.70 -9.55 -0.60
N TYR A 100 -11.59 -8.22 -0.69
CA TYR A 100 -12.48 -7.42 -1.53
C TYR A 100 -12.15 -7.60 -3.02
N LEU A 101 -10.87 -7.62 -3.39
CA LEU A 101 -10.43 -7.89 -4.76
C LEU A 101 -10.91 -9.25 -5.28
N GLU A 102 -10.86 -10.29 -4.45
CA GLU A 102 -11.36 -11.63 -4.79
C GLU A 102 -12.88 -11.64 -5.04
N LYS A 103 -13.62 -10.83 -4.30
CA LYS A 103 -15.07 -10.65 -4.46
C LYS A 103 -15.44 -9.67 -5.59
N GLY A 104 -14.44 -9.07 -6.25
CA GLY A 104 -14.64 -8.01 -7.24
C GLY A 104 -15.23 -6.72 -6.68
N LYS A 105 -15.07 -6.51 -5.37
CA LYS A 105 -15.61 -5.40 -4.58
C LYS A 105 -14.56 -4.37 -4.23
#